data_AF-A0A7J2RAV2-F1
#
_entry.id   AF-A0A7J2RAV2-F1
#
_cell.length_a   1.000
_cell.length_b   1.000
_cell.length_c   1.000
_cell.angle_alpha   90.00
_cell.angle_beta   90.00
_cell.angle_gamma   90.00
#
_symmetry.space_group_name_H-M   'P 1'
#
loop_
_entity.id
_entity.type
_entity.pdbx_description
1 polymer ?
#
loop_
_entity_poly.entity_id
_entity_poly.type
_entity_poly.pdbx_seq_one_letter_code
_entity_poly.pdbx_strand_id
1 'polypeptide(L)'
;MTFKEGISNAVVSKLLDPVLRANYLSAGEMFWVFEDSDTGLQKMQKDHPKNTFVTVAEANTAVTTNRNDIIFLGGYSSHSNALVTVSKNRVHFIGLDGGGRKNSQGSKMITPATSVAATVAVVSNTGTRNTYKNIKFIQNGTNAAQTSAFIDTGEGTYVKNCSFHHNSLLSTANTQALLFKGDTCHYEDCQIGNSTVYHTVANQAPLVIKTPARYTYFINCTIIQYSSQTTASCIDVPDADGIIGWIKFENVSLMNANLGDGATAGGAMAEAVTSVCTSGYLYFDNRCTSYRAVIFAELDSSIMNAAPAGAATAGGGEAVAGA
;
A
#
# COMPACT_ATOMS: atom_id res chain seq x y z
N MET A 1 -2.79 -6.21 -43.30
CA MET A 1 -3.32 -6.74 -42.02
C MET A 1 -4.53 -7.59 -42.35
N THR A 2 -4.49 -8.88 -42.02
CA THR A 2 -5.62 -9.79 -42.26
C THR A 2 -6.75 -9.54 -41.25
N PHE A 3 -7.99 -9.93 -41.58
CA PHE A 3 -9.13 -9.79 -40.66
C PHE A 3 -8.89 -10.50 -39.30
N LYS A 4 -8.19 -11.64 -39.32
CA LYS A 4 -7.78 -12.37 -38.11
C LYS A 4 -6.77 -11.57 -37.27
N GLU A 5 -5.78 -10.93 -37.89
CA GLU A 5 -4.87 -10.02 -37.20
C GLU A 5 -5.61 -8.81 -36.62
N GLY A 6 -6.61 -8.28 -37.34
CA GLY A 6 -7.47 -7.20 -36.87
C GLY A 6 -8.24 -7.56 -35.59
N ILE A 7 -8.86 -8.76 -35.55
CA ILE A 7 -9.57 -9.25 -34.37
C ILE A 7 -8.58 -9.52 -33.22
N SER A 8 -7.45 -10.17 -33.48
CA SER A 8 -6.44 -10.45 -32.46
C SER A 8 -5.95 -9.17 -31.79
N ASN A 9 -5.66 -8.13 -32.58
CA ASN A 9 -5.23 -6.84 -32.06
C ASN A 9 -6.34 -6.11 -31.28
N ALA A 10 -7.61 -6.22 -31.72
CA ALA A 10 -8.75 -5.67 -31.00
C ALA A 10 -8.97 -6.36 -29.64
N VAL A 11 -8.81 -7.69 -29.59
CA VAL A 11 -8.90 -8.47 -28.35
C VAL A 11 -7.75 -8.12 -27.40
N VAL A 12 -6.51 -8.13 -27.89
CA VAL A 12 -5.31 -7.76 -27.13
C VAL A 12 -5.43 -6.36 -26.56
N SER A 13 -5.93 -5.39 -27.35
CA SER A 13 -6.06 -4.01 -26.88
C SER A 13 -7.18 -3.78 -25.86
N LYS A 14 -8.28 -4.55 -25.92
CA LYS A 14 -9.45 -4.34 -25.05
C LYS A 14 -9.51 -5.27 -23.83
N LEU A 15 -8.99 -6.48 -23.93
CA LEU A 15 -9.14 -7.51 -22.88
C LEU A 15 -7.89 -7.70 -22.03
N LEU A 16 -6.71 -7.35 -22.53
CA LEU A 16 -5.51 -7.45 -21.70
C LEU A 16 -5.48 -6.36 -20.65
N ASP A 17 -4.96 -6.75 -19.48
CA ASP A 17 -4.60 -5.80 -18.44
C ASP A 17 -3.72 -4.66 -19.03
N PRO A 18 -3.94 -3.40 -18.63
CA PRO A 18 -3.15 -2.29 -19.17
C PRO A 18 -1.64 -2.47 -19.05
N VAL A 19 -1.17 -3.15 -18.00
CA VAL A 19 0.26 -3.44 -17.80
C VAL A 19 0.77 -4.46 -18.83
N LEU A 20 0.02 -5.54 -19.06
CA LEU A 20 0.36 -6.55 -20.08
C LEU A 20 0.38 -5.92 -21.48
N ARG A 21 -0.58 -5.03 -21.76
CA ARG A 21 -0.62 -4.29 -23.02
C ARG A 21 0.59 -3.37 -23.18
N ALA A 22 1.00 -2.67 -22.12
CA ALA A 22 2.19 -1.82 -22.15
C ALA A 22 3.46 -2.63 -22.41
N ASN A 23 3.64 -3.75 -21.71
CA ASN A 23 4.75 -4.69 -21.90
C ASN A 23 4.83 -5.21 -23.35
N TYR A 24 3.70 -5.65 -23.91
CA TYR A 24 3.62 -6.14 -25.29
C TYR A 24 4.06 -5.09 -26.32
N LEU A 25 3.73 -3.81 -26.09
CA LEU A 25 4.06 -2.72 -27.01
C LEU A 25 5.50 -2.19 -26.86
N SER A 26 6.18 -2.49 -25.76
CA SER A 26 7.53 -1.94 -25.46
C SER A 26 8.66 -2.97 -25.47
N ALA A 27 8.40 -4.18 -25.98
CA ALA A 27 9.34 -5.31 -25.90
C ALA A 27 9.79 -5.61 -24.45
N GLY A 28 8.88 -5.42 -23.49
CA GLY A 28 9.11 -5.79 -22.10
C GLY A 28 9.25 -7.30 -21.95
N GLU A 29 10.05 -7.73 -20.98
CA GLU A 29 10.17 -9.13 -20.60
C GLU A 29 9.29 -9.45 -19.41
N MET A 30 8.89 -10.73 -19.33
CA MET A 30 8.16 -11.28 -18.19
C MET A 30 9.10 -12.15 -17.37
N PHE A 31 9.13 -11.88 -16.09
CA PHE A 31 9.91 -12.58 -15.08
C PHE A 31 8.98 -13.22 -14.06
N TRP A 32 9.42 -14.32 -13.47
CA TRP A 32 8.63 -15.18 -12.61
C TRP A 32 9.38 -15.43 -11.32
N VAL A 33 8.73 -15.19 -10.19
CA VAL A 33 9.32 -15.41 -8.87
C VAL A 33 8.47 -16.40 -8.12
N PHE A 34 9.09 -17.49 -7.69
CA PHE A 34 8.48 -18.56 -6.90
C PHE A 34 9.42 -18.93 -5.76
N GLU A 35 8.88 -19.29 -4.60
CA GLU A 35 9.72 -19.85 -3.54
C GLU A 35 10.30 -21.20 -3.94
N ASP A 36 11.45 -21.58 -3.36
CA ASP A 36 12.09 -22.88 -3.60
C ASP A 36 11.17 -24.08 -3.31
N SER A 37 10.25 -23.91 -2.36
CA SER A 37 9.26 -24.92 -1.98
C SER A 37 8.04 -24.98 -2.89
N ASP A 38 7.87 -24.03 -3.81
CA ASP A 38 6.69 -23.96 -4.68
C ASP A 38 6.85 -24.89 -5.89
N THR A 39 5.91 -25.82 -6.06
CA THR A 39 5.87 -26.73 -7.23
C THR A 39 5.79 -25.99 -8.58
N GLY A 40 5.26 -24.76 -8.58
CA GLY A 40 5.24 -23.88 -9.74
C GLY A 40 6.64 -23.50 -10.23
N LEU A 41 7.65 -23.45 -9.34
CA LEU A 41 9.02 -23.09 -9.68
C LEU A 41 9.60 -24.02 -10.75
N GLN A 42 9.49 -25.34 -10.56
CA GLN A 42 10.06 -26.34 -11.47
C GLN A 42 9.44 -26.25 -12.88
N LYS A 43 8.12 -26.02 -12.94
CA LYS A 43 7.43 -25.81 -14.21
C LYS A 43 7.92 -24.54 -14.90
N MET A 44 8.00 -23.43 -14.17
CA MET A 44 8.39 -22.15 -14.74
C MET A 44 9.86 -22.10 -15.13
N GLN A 45 10.75 -22.76 -14.39
CA GLN A 45 12.15 -22.92 -14.79
C GLN A 45 12.30 -23.74 -16.09
N LYS A 46 11.43 -24.74 -16.31
CA LYS A 46 11.41 -25.50 -17.57
C LYS A 46 10.93 -24.65 -18.74
N ASP A 47 9.85 -23.90 -18.54
CA ASP A 47 9.21 -23.12 -19.61
C ASP A 47 9.95 -21.78 -19.88
N HIS A 48 10.60 -21.21 -18.86
CA HIS A 48 11.26 -19.90 -18.85
C HIS A 48 12.59 -19.90 -18.04
N PRO A 49 13.62 -20.66 -18.46
CA PRO A 49 14.82 -20.90 -17.65
C PRO A 49 15.65 -19.66 -17.33
N LYS A 50 15.60 -18.62 -18.16
CA LYS A 50 16.37 -17.38 -17.95
C LYS A 50 15.61 -16.31 -17.18
N ASN A 51 14.30 -16.49 -17.01
CA ASN A 51 13.41 -15.47 -16.47
C ASN A 51 12.66 -15.96 -15.23
N THR A 52 13.11 -17.06 -14.63
CA THR A 52 12.51 -17.60 -13.40
C THR A 52 13.52 -17.52 -12.28
N PHE A 53 13.13 -16.88 -11.18
CA PHE A 53 13.98 -16.60 -10.02
C PHE A 53 13.32 -17.10 -8.73
N VAL A 54 14.13 -17.27 -7.70
CA VAL A 54 13.66 -17.64 -6.36
C VAL A 54 13.33 -16.40 -5.54
N THR A 55 14.13 -15.35 -5.69
CA THR A 55 13.98 -14.12 -4.92
C THR A 55 13.48 -12.95 -5.78
N VAL A 56 12.77 -12.02 -5.13
CA VAL A 56 12.32 -10.79 -5.82
C VAL A 56 13.51 -9.88 -6.13
N ALA A 57 14.57 -9.93 -5.30
CA ALA A 57 15.78 -9.14 -5.52
C ALA A 57 16.53 -9.53 -6.81
N GLU A 58 16.62 -10.82 -7.11
CA GLU A 58 17.22 -11.32 -8.36
C GLU A 58 16.40 -10.87 -9.58
N ALA A 59 15.08 -11.06 -9.53
CA ALA A 59 14.18 -10.60 -10.60
C ALA A 59 14.26 -9.08 -10.79
N ASN A 60 14.26 -8.31 -9.70
CA ASN A 60 14.44 -6.86 -9.72
C ASN A 60 15.82 -6.44 -10.26
N THR A 61 16.84 -7.30 -10.17
CA THR A 61 18.15 -7.07 -10.79
C THR A 61 18.11 -7.33 -12.30
N ALA A 62 17.39 -8.35 -12.74
CA ALA A 62 17.27 -8.75 -14.14
C ALA A 62 16.43 -7.80 -15.01
N VAL A 63 15.44 -7.11 -14.44
CA VAL A 63 14.61 -6.15 -15.19
C VAL A 63 15.43 -4.96 -15.73
N THR A 64 14.97 -4.38 -16.83
CA THR A 64 15.55 -3.21 -17.48
C THR A 64 14.63 -2.00 -17.33
N THR A 65 15.22 -0.86 -16.95
CA THR A 65 14.48 0.40 -16.81
C THR A 65 13.83 0.83 -18.13
N ASN A 66 12.63 1.41 -18.05
CA ASN A 66 11.83 1.90 -19.18
C ASN A 66 11.38 0.85 -20.22
N ARG A 67 11.50 -0.44 -19.90
CA ARG A 67 11.09 -1.53 -20.81
C ARG A 67 9.66 -2.06 -20.55
N ASN A 68 8.98 -1.57 -19.51
CA ASN A 68 7.71 -2.12 -19.00
C ASN A 68 7.84 -3.61 -18.66
N ASP A 69 8.96 -4.00 -18.06
CA ASP A 69 9.15 -5.37 -17.61
C ASP A 69 8.18 -5.72 -16.49
N ILE A 70 7.75 -6.98 -16.46
CA ILE A 70 6.79 -7.47 -15.48
C ILE A 70 7.43 -8.58 -14.65
N ILE A 71 7.36 -8.45 -13.33
CA ILE A 71 7.70 -9.47 -12.36
C ILE A 71 6.40 -10.05 -11.81
N PHE A 72 6.15 -11.32 -12.10
CA PHE A 72 5.06 -12.08 -11.53
C PHE A 72 5.51 -12.77 -10.24
N LEU A 73 4.72 -12.61 -9.18
CA LEU A 73 4.93 -13.27 -7.90
C LEU A 73 3.98 -14.46 -7.75
N GLY A 74 4.51 -15.61 -7.35
CA GLY A 74 3.74 -16.82 -7.10
C GLY A 74 2.52 -16.59 -6.20
N GLY A 75 1.39 -17.20 -6.56
CA GLY A 75 0.10 -16.97 -5.91
C GLY A 75 0.02 -17.48 -4.47
N TYR A 76 0.82 -18.49 -4.13
CA TYR A 76 0.84 -19.14 -2.82
C TYR A 76 2.23 -19.03 -2.17
N SER A 77 2.92 -17.91 -2.41
CA SER A 77 4.31 -17.74 -1.99
C SER A 77 4.48 -16.57 -1.02
N SER A 78 5.31 -16.77 0.00
CA SER A 78 5.67 -15.74 0.98
C SER A 78 7.09 -15.24 0.79
N HIS A 79 7.38 -14.65 -0.38
CA HIS A 79 8.72 -14.25 -0.80
C HIS A 79 9.45 -13.45 0.28
N SER A 80 10.30 -14.15 1.03
CA SER A 80 11.09 -13.57 2.11
C SER A 80 12.26 -12.84 1.48
N ASN A 81 12.32 -11.53 1.69
CA ASN A 81 13.36 -10.69 1.14
C ASN A 81 14.01 -9.85 2.25
N ALA A 82 15.30 -9.57 2.07
CA ALA A 82 15.85 -8.33 2.60
C ALA A 82 15.20 -7.13 1.89
N LEU A 83 15.59 -5.90 2.24
CA LEU A 83 15.07 -4.70 1.57
C LEU A 83 15.18 -4.82 0.03
N VAL A 84 14.06 -4.75 -0.68
CA VAL A 84 14.02 -4.66 -2.14
C VAL A 84 13.91 -3.19 -2.54
N THR A 85 15.02 -2.61 -2.99
CA THR A 85 15.02 -1.25 -3.55
C THR A 85 14.67 -1.30 -5.04
N VAL A 86 13.53 -0.70 -5.40
CA VAL A 86 13.07 -0.60 -6.79
C VAL A 86 13.37 0.81 -7.30
N SER A 87 14.57 0.98 -7.88
CA SER A 87 15.05 2.24 -8.45
C SER A 87 14.89 2.35 -9.96
N LYS A 88 14.49 1.26 -10.63
CA LYS A 88 14.22 1.22 -12.06
C LYS A 88 12.85 1.81 -12.36
N ASN A 89 12.70 2.39 -13.55
CA ASN A 89 11.48 3.06 -13.97
C ASN A 89 10.64 2.16 -14.85
N ARG A 90 9.31 2.30 -14.79
CA ARG A 90 8.35 1.52 -15.58
C ARG A 90 8.62 0.02 -15.47
N VAL A 91 8.68 -0.45 -14.24
CA VAL A 91 8.71 -1.88 -13.89
C VAL A 91 7.44 -2.21 -13.12
N HIS A 92 6.88 -3.38 -13.38
CA HIS A 92 5.58 -3.78 -12.84
C HIS A 92 5.69 -5.07 -12.05
N PHE A 93 5.09 -5.11 -10.86
CA PHE A 93 5.02 -6.26 -9.99
C PHE A 93 3.57 -6.72 -9.88
N ILE A 94 3.30 -7.98 -10.17
CA ILE A 94 1.94 -8.55 -10.19
C ILE A 94 1.90 -9.87 -9.43
N GLY A 95 1.08 -9.95 -8.37
CA GLY A 95 0.81 -11.20 -7.67
C GLY A 95 -0.20 -12.10 -8.39
N LEU A 96 0.09 -13.40 -8.44
CA LEU A 96 -0.70 -14.43 -9.13
C LEU A 96 -1.74 -15.13 -8.24
N ASP A 97 -2.14 -14.54 -7.11
CA ASP A 97 -3.11 -15.14 -6.16
C ASP A 97 -4.54 -15.30 -6.72
N GLY A 98 -4.86 -14.66 -7.84
CA GLY A 98 -6.21 -14.62 -8.39
C GLY A 98 -7.23 -13.96 -7.45
N GLY A 99 -8.47 -13.79 -7.90
CA GLY A 99 -9.60 -13.45 -7.03
C GLY A 99 -9.72 -12.01 -6.50
N GLY A 100 -8.77 -11.10 -6.77
CA GLY A 100 -8.92 -9.68 -6.44
C GLY A 100 -9.12 -9.42 -4.94
N ARG A 101 -8.50 -10.24 -4.09
CA ARG A 101 -8.65 -10.16 -2.62
C ARG A 101 -7.94 -8.91 -2.10
N LYS A 102 -8.58 -8.20 -1.16
CA LYS A 102 -8.03 -6.95 -0.57
C LYS A 102 -7.12 -7.15 0.65
N ASN A 103 -7.37 -8.16 1.49
CA ASN A 103 -6.64 -8.40 2.76
C ASN A 103 -5.90 -9.75 2.81
N SER A 104 -6.26 -10.68 1.93
CA SER A 104 -5.81 -12.08 1.97
C SER A 104 -5.11 -12.49 0.70
N GLN A 105 -4.34 -11.58 0.10
CA GLN A 105 -3.50 -11.93 -1.05
C GLN A 105 -2.51 -13.03 -0.62
N GLY A 106 -2.50 -14.11 -1.39
CA GLY A 106 -1.56 -15.22 -1.25
C GLY A 106 -0.14 -14.86 -1.69
N SER A 107 0.01 -14.03 -2.74
CA SER A 107 1.29 -13.46 -3.15
C SER A 107 1.76 -12.40 -2.15
N LYS A 108 2.81 -12.74 -1.39
CA LYS A 108 3.33 -11.86 -0.34
C LYS A 108 4.80 -11.55 -0.56
N MET A 109 5.18 -10.31 -0.26
CA MET A 109 6.56 -9.92 -0.03
C MET A 109 6.72 -9.66 1.46
N ILE A 110 7.62 -10.39 2.11
CA ILE A 110 7.77 -10.33 3.56
C ILE A 110 9.23 -10.10 3.94
N THR A 111 9.47 -9.43 5.05
CA THR A 111 10.77 -9.54 5.72
C THR A 111 10.81 -10.79 6.61
N PRO A 112 11.98 -11.44 6.77
CA PRO A 112 12.14 -12.49 7.77
C PRO A 112 12.11 -11.90 9.18
N ALA A 113 11.60 -12.65 10.16
CA ALA A 113 11.47 -12.18 11.54
C ALA A 113 12.84 -11.83 12.20
N THR A 114 13.89 -12.56 11.84
CA THR A 114 15.27 -12.36 12.35
C THR A 114 16.13 -11.51 11.42
N SER A 115 15.52 -10.64 10.62
CA SER A 115 16.23 -9.81 9.64
C SER A 115 17.35 -8.97 10.26
N VAL A 116 18.42 -8.81 9.48
CA VAL A 116 19.57 -7.96 9.79
C VAL A 116 19.12 -6.49 9.95
N ALA A 117 19.69 -5.80 10.94
CA ALA A 117 19.34 -4.45 11.42
C ALA A 117 19.25 -3.31 10.38
N ALA A 118 19.53 -3.55 9.10
CA ALA A 118 19.52 -2.54 8.03
C ALA A 118 18.22 -2.51 7.18
N THR A 119 17.24 -3.38 7.44
CA THR A 119 16.07 -3.53 6.56
C THR A 119 14.94 -2.58 6.95
N VAL A 120 15.02 -1.31 6.51
CA VAL A 120 14.03 -0.27 6.86
C VAL A 120 12.61 -0.55 6.33
N ALA A 121 12.50 -1.33 5.25
CA ALA A 121 11.24 -1.73 4.66
C ALA A 121 11.33 -3.08 3.93
N VAL A 122 10.19 -3.67 3.56
CA VAL A 122 10.16 -4.80 2.61
C VAL A 122 10.52 -4.30 1.22
N VAL A 123 9.88 -3.20 0.80
CA VAL A 123 10.10 -2.54 -0.49
C VAL A 123 10.34 -1.06 -0.27
N SER A 124 11.33 -0.51 -0.98
CA SER A 124 11.53 0.92 -1.16
C SER A 124 11.47 1.26 -2.64
N ASN A 125 10.38 1.89 -3.06
CA ASN A 125 10.17 2.32 -4.44
C ASN A 125 10.67 3.75 -4.61
N THR A 126 11.75 3.92 -5.36
CA THR A 126 12.28 5.24 -5.73
C THR A 126 12.20 5.50 -7.24
N GLY A 127 11.83 4.48 -8.02
CA GLY A 127 11.67 4.58 -9.45
C GLY A 127 10.34 5.24 -9.85
N THR A 128 10.30 5.68 -11.10
CA THR A 128 9.18 6.41 -11.70
C THR A 128 8.27 5.47 -12.50
N ARG A 129 6.95 5.66 -12.37
CA ARG A 129 5.90 4.94 -13.11
C ARG A 129 5.92 3.42 -12.90
N ASN A 130 6.29 2.99 -11.71
CA ASN A 130 6.23 1.59 -11.32
C ASN A 130 4.82 1.17 -10.96
N THR A 131 4.52 -0.12 -11.07
CA THR A 131 3.20 -0.67 -10.76
C THR A 131 3.30 -1.82 -9.78
N TYR A 132 2.38 -1.88 -8.82
CA TYR A 132 2.25 -2.97 -7.87
C TYR A 132 0.80 -3.43 -7.82
N LYS A 133 0.53 -4.70 -8.13
CA LYS A 133 -0.82 -5.23 -8.21
C LYS A 133 -0.98 -6.56 -7.51
N ASN A 134 -2.02 -6.69 -6.68
CA ASN A 134 -2.39 -7.95 -6.05
C ASN A 134 -1.28 -8.54 -5.15
N ILE A 135 -0.59 -7.69 -4.38
CA ILE A 135 0.54 -8.09 -3.52
C ILE A 135 0.26 -7.66 -2.08
N LYS A 136 0.60 -8.54 -1.14
CA LYS A 136 0.64 -8.22 0.29
C LYS A 136 2.07 -7.98 0.76
N PHE A 137 2.35 -6.80 1.30
CA PHE A 137 3.64 -6.42 1.86
C PHE A 137 3.59 -6.55 3.39
N ILE A 138 4.52 -7.31 3.97
CA ILE A 138 4.53 -7.59 5.42
C ILE A 138 5.90 -7.33 6.02
N GLN A 139 5.99 -6.35 6.91
CA GLN A 139 7.13 -6.13 7.79
C GLN A 139 6.99 -6.95 9.08
N ASN A 140 7.71 -8.06 9.19
CA ASN A 140 7.73 -8.92 10.38
C ASN A 140 8.96 -8.70 11.29
N GLY A 141 9.87 -7.81 10.91
CA GLY A 141 11.11 -7.60 11.64
C GLY A 141 10.94 -6.75 12.90
N THR A 142 11.46 -7.24 14.03
CA THR A 142 11.32 -6.62 15.35
C THR A 142 12.40 -5.59 15.69
N ASN A 143 13.30 -5.27 14.76
CA ASN A 143 14.35 -4.28 15.01
C ASN A 143 13.80 -2.86 14.80
N ALA A 144 14.19 -1.92 15.66
CA ALA A 144 13.71 -0.53 15.62
C ALA A 144 13.99 0.19 14.29
N ALA A 145 15.01 -0.23 13.53
CA ALA A 145 15.29 0.32 12.20
C ALA A 145 14.25 -0.07 11.14
N GLN A 146 13.41 -1.07 11.40
CA GLN A 146 12.47 -1.66 10.45
C GLN A 146 11.12 -0.98 10.53
N THR A 147 11.05 0.22 9.98
CA THR A 147 9.95 1.14 10.23
C THR A 147 8.74 0.92 9.35
N SER A 148 8.90 0.34 8.15
CA SER A 148 7.83 0.30 7.14
C SER A 148 7.62 -1.08 6.52
N ALA A 149 6.43 -1.35 5.99
CA ALA A 149 6.26 -2.43 5.01
C ALA A 149 6.66 -1.94 3.61
N PHE A 150 6.22 -0.75 3.25
CA PHE A 150 6.48 -0.13 1.96
C PHE A 150 6.86 1.34 2.13
N ILE A 151 7.91 1.76 1.43
CA ILE A 151 8.31 3.16 1.31
C ILE A 151 8.13 3.54 -0.15
N ASP A 152 7.31 4.57 -0.42
CA ASP A 152 7.15 5.12 -1.76
C ASP A 152 7.70 6.53 -1.84
N THR A 153 8.75 6.71 -2.64
CA THR A 153 9.31 8.01 -3.00
C THR A 153 9.31 8.23 -4.51
N GLY A 154 8.62 7.37 -5.26
CA GLY A 154 8.57 7.42 -6.72
C GLY A 154 7.62 8.48 -7.25
N GLU A 155 7.75 8.78 -8.55
CA GLU A 155 6.78 9.59 -9.30
C GLU A 155 5.85 8.67 -10.09
N GLY A 156 4.53 8.90 -10.08
CA GLY A 156 3.59 8.17 -10.92
C GLY A 156 3.43 6.69 -10.54
N THR A 157 3.72 6.31 -9.30
CA THR A 157 3.51 4.94 -8.81
C THR A 157 2.02 4.59 -8.88
N TYR A 158 1.70 3.43 -9.46
CA TYR A 158 0.34 2.89 -9.49
C TYR A 158 0.26 1.62 -8.63
N VAL A 159 -0.56 1.65 -7.59
CA VAL A 159 -0.76 0.51 -6.68
C VAL A 159 -2.22 0.12 -6.71
N LYS A 160 -2.52 -1.14 -7.01
CA LYS A 160 -3.90 -1.64 -7.02
C LYS A 160 -4.07 -2.99 -6.33
N ASN A 161 -5.10 -3.08 -5.49
CA ASN A 161 -5.46 -4.30 -4.77
C ASN A 161 -4.28 -4.86 -3.95
N CYS A 162 -3.52 -3.99 -3.30
CA CYS A 162 -2.40 -4.37 -2.45
C CYS A 162 -2.75 -4.18 -0.97
N SER A 163 -2.09 -4.94 -0.09
CA SER A 163 -2.19 -4.75 1.35
C SER A 163 -0.83 -4.50 1.98
N PHE A 164 -0.77 -3.59 2.95
CA PHE A 164 0.45 -3.16 3.62
C PHE A 164 0.34 -3.42 5.11
N HIS A 165 1.27 -4.19 5.69
CA HIS A 165 1.19 -4.65 7.07
C HIS A 165 2.53 -4.47 7.79
N HIS A 166 2.49 -3.91 8.99
CA HIS A 166 3.58 -4.00 9.96
C HIS A 166 3.13 -4.84 11.14
N ASN A 167 3.80 -5.97 11.39
CA ASN A 167 3.30 -7.02 12.28
C ASN A 167 4.02 -7.13 13.63
N SER A 168 5.14 -6.43 13.80
CA SER A 168 6.17 -6.85 14.76
C SER A 168 6.59 -5.77 15.76
N LEU A 169 6.32 -4.49 15.48
CA LEU A 169 6.68 -3.37 16.35
C LEU A 169 5.42 -2.73 16.97
N LEU A 170 4.88 -3.41 17.98
CA LEU A 170 3.66 -3.02 18.71
C LEU A 170 3.83 -1.73 19.54
N SER A 171 5.06 -1.20 19.66
CA SER A 171 5.40 -0.13 20.62
C SER A 171 6.61 0.72 20.23
N THR A 172 6.89 0.93 18.93
CA THR A 172 8.00 1.79 18.49
C THR A 172 7.48 2.98 17.71
N ALA A 173 7.81 4.19 18.16
CA ALA A 173 7.49 5.41 17.42
C ALA A 173 8.06 5.34 15.99
N ASN A 174 7.39 5.98 15.02
CA ASN A 174 7.78 5.97 13.60
C ASN A 174 7.75 4.58 12.94
N THR A 175 6.76 3.76 13.29
CA THR A 175 6.45 2.53 12.57
C THR A 175 5.12 2.67 11.84
N GLN A 176 5.10 2.24 10.58
CA GLN A 176 3.97 2.41 9.67
C GLN A 176 3.85 1.23 8.71
N ALA A 177 2.69 1.05 8.11
CA ALA A 177 2.53 0.11 7.01
C ALA A 177 3.07 0.72 5.71
N LEU A 178 2.69 1.98 5.43
CA LEU A 178 3.10 2.73 4.26
C LEU A 178 3.70 4.08 4.68
N LEU A 179 4.96 4.30 4.32
CA LEU A 179 5.59 5.63 4.34
C LEU A 179 5.50 6.23 2.93
N PHE A 180 4.69 7.27 2.78
CA PHE A 180 4.42 7.91 1.51
C PHE A 180 5.16 9.25 1.38
N LYS A 181 5.97 9.38 0.33
CA LYS A 181 6.72 10.58 -0.07
C LYS A 181 6.68 10.79 -1.58
N GLY A 182 5.72 10.14 -2.26
CA GLY A 182 5.67 10.07 -3.71
C GLY A 182 5.08 11.30 -4.36
N ASP A 183 5.27 11.39 -5.67
CA ASP A 183 4.73 12.44 -6.54
C ASP A 183 3.73 11.81 -7.51
N THR A 184 2.55 12.41 -7.72
CA THR A 184 1.57 12.00 -8.73
C THR A 184 1.20 10.51 -8.68
N CYS A 185 1.21 9.91 -7.50
CA CYS A 185 0.94 8.50 -7.30
C CYS A 185 -0.57 8.20 -7.28
N HIS A 186 -0.92 6.93 -7.39
CA HIS A 186 -2.29 6.48 -7.41
C HIS A 186 -2.41 5.11 -6.73
N TYR A 187 -3.18 5.08 -5.64
CA TYR A 187 -3.46 3.91 -4.82
C TYR A 187 -4.94 3.58 -4.92
N GLU A 188 -5.28 2.36 -5.38
CA GLU A 188 -6.65 1.94 -5.65
C GLU A 188 -6.95 0.59 -4.99
N ASP A 189 -8.09 0.46 -4.31
CA ASP A 189 -8.52 -0.80 -3.69
C ASP A 189 -7.50 -1.39 -2.69
N CYS A 190 -6.70 -0.55 -2.03
CA CYS A 190 -5.65 -0.99 -1.12
C CYS A 190 -6.12 -1.08 0.33
N GLN A 191 -5.47 -1.96 1.10
CA GLN A 191 -5.55 -1.95 2.56
C GLN A 191 -4.23 -1.48 3.16
N ILE A 192 -4.26 -0.48 4.03
CA ILE A 192 -3.08 0.05 4.71
C ILE A 192 -3.24 -0.17 6.22
N GLY A 193 -2.36 -0.97 6.80
CA GLY A 193 -2.43 -1.38 8.21
C GLY A 193 -3.11 -2.73 8.42
N ASN A 194 -3.28 -3.09 9.68
CA ASN A 194 -3.88 -4.37 10.07
C ASN A 194 -4.70 -4.23 11.38
N SER A 195 -5.60 -5.18 11.60
CA SER A 195 -6.47 -5.26 12.79
C SER A 195 -5.95 -6.20 13.88
N THR A 196 -4.80 -6.83 13.68
CA THR A 196 -4.30 -7.91 14.55
C THR A 196 -3.20 -7.46 15.50
N VAL A 197 -2.62 -6.30 15.25
CA VAL A 197 -1.43 -5.78 15.93
C VAL A 197 -1.86 -4.59 16.76
N TYR A 198 -1.90 -4.79 18.08
CA TYR A 198 -2.35 -3.76 19.03
C TYR A 198 -1.26 -2.73 19.34
N HIS A 199 -1.50 -1.50 18.93
CA HIS A 199 -0.60 -0.38 19.09
C HIS A 199 -0.84 0.34 20.42
N THR A 200 0.16 0.25 21.30
CA THR A 200 0.12 0.82 22.67
C THR A 200 0.82 2.17 22.80
N VAL A 201 1.50 2.62 21.76
CA VAL A 201 2.33 3.85 21.78
C VAL A 201 1.64 4.99 21.03
N ALA A 202 1.79 6.19 21.57
CA ALA A 202 1.32 7.44 20.98
C ALA A 202 1.95 7.71 19.59
N ASN A 203 1.20 8.36 18.69
CA ASN A 203 1.66 8.84 17.40
C ASN A 203 2.09 7.74 16.41
N GLN A 204 1.32 6.66 16.35
CA GLN A 204 1.45 5.65 15.29
C GLN A 204 0.29 5.80 14.31
N ALA A 205 0.63 5.72 13.02
CA ALA A 205 -0.34 5.69 11.93
C ALA A 205 0.08 4.66 10.88
N PRO A 206 -0.86 3.87 10.32
CA PRO A 206 -0.53 2.93 9.27
C PRO A 206 -0.09 3.64 7.98
N LEU A 207 -0.65 4.83 7.71
CA LEU A 207 -0.22 5.71 6.62
C LEU A 207 0.47 6.94 7.19
N VAL A 208 1.76 7.09 6.91
CA VAL A 208 2.52 8.31 7.24
C VAL A 208 2.92 9.01 5.96
N ILE A 209 2.59 10.30 5.84
CA ILE A 209 2.89 11.14 4.68
C ILE A 209 3.99 12.13 5.06
N LYS A 210 5.12 12.09 4.34
CA LYS A 210 6.27 12.96 4.61
C LYS A 210 6.76 13.69 3.37
N THR A 211 7.57 14.73 3.58
CA THR A 211 8.07 15.54 2.48
C THR A 211 8.99 14.72 1.56
N PRO A 212 8.87 14.79 0.22
CA PRO A 212 7.99 15.69 -0.53
C PRO A 212 6.79 14.98 -1.20
N ALA A 213 5.70 14.77 -0.46
CA ALA A 213 4.49 14.16 -1.02
C ALA A 213 3.65 15.17 -1.84
N ARG A 214 3.12 14.75 -3.01
CA ARG A 214 2.25 15.62 -3.82
C ARG A 214 1.33 14.90 -4.82
N TYR A 215 0.24 15.58 -5.20
CA TYR A 215 -0.69 15.28 -6.29
C TYR A 215 -1.16 13.84 -6.41
N THR A 216 -1.45 13.21 -5.28
CA THR A 216 -1.67 11.75 -5.21
C THR A 216 -3.11 11.42 -4.88
N TYR A 217 -3.59 10.30 -5.43
CA TYR A 217 -4.92 9.74 -5.15
C TYR A 217 -4.83 8.48 -4.30
N PHE A 218 -5.70 8.39 -3.29
CA PHE A 218 -6.06 7.17 -2.57
C PHE A 218 -7.55 6.90 -2.81
N ILE A 219 -7.89 5.86 -3.55
CA ILE A 219 -9.25 5.57 -4.03
C ILE A 219 -9.70 4.20 -3.53
N ASN A 220 -10.86 4.14 -2.90
CA ASN A 220 -11.46 2.88 -2.45
C ASN A 220 -10.57 2.07 -1.49
N CYS A 221 -9.73 2.79 -0.72
CA CYS A 221 -8.77 2.21 0.21
C CYS A 221 -9.39 2.04 1.61
N THR A 222 -8.88 1.08 2.37
CA THR A 222 -9.15 0.94 3.80
C THR A 222 -7.87 1.18 4.57
N ILE A 223 -7.88 2.13 5.50
CA ILE A 223 -6.77 2.39 6.40
C ILE A 223 -7.21 1.95 7.79
N ILE A 224 -6.53 0.96 8.35
CA ILE A 224 -6.95 0.28 9.57
C ILE A 224 -5.83 0.26 10.59
N GLN A 225 -6.15 0.73 11.79
CA GLN A 225 -5.29 0.72 12.95
C GLN A 225 -5.97 -0.04 14.08
N TYR A 226 -5.22 -0.71 14.95
CA TYR A 226 -5.75 -1.23 16.21
C TYR A 226 -5.04 -0.51 17.36
N SER A 227 -5.68 0.49 17.97
CA SER A 227 -5.08 1.24 19.10
C SER A 227 -6.11 1.68 20.16
N SER A 228 -5.64 1.84 21.40
CA SER A 228 -6.37 2.46 22.52
C SER A 228 -5.83 3.83 22.92
N GLN A 229 -4.95 4.41 22.10
CA GLN A 229 -4.33 5.70 22.41
C GLN A 229 -5.12 6.81 21.74
N THR A 230 -5.40 7.88 22.50
CA THR A 230 -6.12 9.05 21.99
C THR A 230 -5.34 9.80 20.92
N THR A 231 -4.01 9.72 20.96
CA THR A 231 -3.08 10.35 20.00
C THR A 231 -2.66 9.43 18.85
N ALA A 232 -3.23 8.23 18.75
CA ALA A 232 -3.06 7.41 17.56
C ALA A 232 -3.88 8.01 16.40
N SER A 233 -3.52 7.73 15.15
CA SER A 233 -4.30 8.15 13.97
C SER A 233 -4.23 7.09 12.86
N CYS A 234 -5.13 7.16 11.87
CA CYS A 234 -5.01 6.33 10.65
C CYS A 234 -4.05 6.96 9.63
N ILE A 235 -4.03 8.29 9.57
CA ILE A 235 -3.18 9.07 8.68
C ILE A 235 -2.42 10.08 9.54
N ASP A 236 -1.11 10.13 9.36
CA ASP A 236 -0.27 11.14 10.00
C ASP A 236 0.55 11.92 8.97
N VAL A 237 0.56 13.24 9.09
CA VAL A 237 1.42 14.16 8.32
C VAL A 237 2.25 14.97 9.31
N PRO A 238 3.39 14.42 9.77
CA PRO A 238 4.16 14.98 10.88
C PRO A 238 5.05 16.16 10.47
N ASP A 239 5.24 16.40 9.18
CA ASP A 239 6.11 17.46 8.67
C ASP A 239 5.28 18.66 8.21
N ALA A 240 5.69 19.88 8.58
CA ALA A 240 4.99 21.11 8.18
C ALA A 240 4.96 21.31 6.65
N ASP A 241 6.01 20.85 5.98
CA ASP A 241 6.16 20.81 4.52
C ASP A 241 5.92 19.41 3.95
N GLY A 242 5.21 18.54 4.69
CA GLY A 242 4.98 17.15 4.32
C GLY A 242 4.28 17.00 2.97
N ILE A 243 3.40 17.94 2.63
CA ILE A 243 2.64 17.97 1.38
C ILE A 243 2.93 19.26 0.61
N ILE A 244 3.27 19.11 -0.67
CA ILE A 244 3.49 20.22 -1.60
C ILE A 244 2.43 20.13 -2.70
N GLY A 245 1.26 20.72 -2.49
CA GLY A 245 0.11 20.60 -3.39
C GLY A 245 -1.08 19.94 -2.69
N TRP A 246 -1.61 18.85 -3.22
CA TRP A 246 -2.75 18.14 -2.62
C TRP A 246 -2.58 16.61 -2.61
N ILE A 247 -3.20 15.96 -1.64
CA ILE A 247 -3.42 14.51 -1.59
C ILE A 247 -4.92 14.29 -1.46
N LYS A 248 -5.51 13.48 -2.35
CA LYS A 248 -6.94 13.25 -2.42
C LYS A 248 -7.29 11.82 -1.98
N PHE A 249 -8.22 11.73 -1.02
CA PHE A 249 -8.84 10.51 -0.55
C PHE A 249 -10.27 10.44 -1.10
N GLU A 250 -10.56 9.36 -1.80
CA GLU A 250 -11.84 9.13 -2.47
C GLU A 250 -12.42 7.78 -2.04
N ASN A 251 -13.59 7.79 -1.40
CA ASN A 251 -14.23 6.58 -0.85
C ASN A 251 -13.31 5.77 0.05
N VAL A 252 -12.61 6.45 0.97
CA VAL A 252 -11.65 5.82 1.89
C VAL A 252 -12.32 5.54 3.24
N SER A 253 -12.10 4.34 3.78
CA SER A 253 -12.54 3.99 5.14
C SER A 253 -11.37 4.06 6.11
N LEU A 254 -11.51 4.86 7.17
CA LEU A 254 -10.55 4.99 8.27
C LEU A 254 -11.08 4.24 9.50
N MET A 255 -10.39 3.22 9.97
CA MET A 255 -10.92 2.31 10.99
C MET A 255 -9.98 2.16 12.17
N ASN A 256 -10.48 2.40 13.39
CA ASN A 256 -9.88 1.83 14.58
C ASN A 256 -10.54 0.47 14.92
N ALA A 257 -9.79 -0.61 14.76
CA ALA A 257 -10.20 -1.98 15.02
C ALA A 257 -10.28 -2.31 16.52
N ASN A 258 -9.92 -1.39 17.42
CA ASN A 258 -10.10 -1.61 18.85
C ASN A 258 -11.59 -1.73 19.19
N LEU A 259 -12.01 -2.96 19.52
CA LEU A 259 -13.40 -3.26 19.84
C LEU A 259 -13.82 -2.83 21.25
N GLY A 260 -12.86 -2.48 22.13
CA GLY A 260 -13.12 -2.09 23.50
C GLY A 260 -13.66 -3.27 24.31
N ASP A 261 -12.78 -4.13 24.81
CA ASP A 261 -13.21 -5.08 25.84
C ASP A 261 -13.35 -4.35 27.18
N GLY A 262 -14.40 -4.70 27.92
CA GLY A 262 -14.96 -3.94 29.03
C GLY A 262 -14.14 -3.87 30.33
N ALA A 263 -12.81 -3.83 30.27
CA ALA A 263 -11.97 -3.59 31.46
C ALA A 263 -11.03 -2.38 31.33
N THR A 264 -10.79 -1.89 30.11
CA THR A 264 -10.04 -0.65 29.89
C THR A 264 -10.70 0.11 28.76
N ALA A 265 -11.52 1.10 29.11
CA ALA A 265 -11.97 2.15 28.19
C ALA A 265 -10.78 3.06 27.80
N GLY A 266 -9.68 2.44 27.34
CA GLY A 266 -8.52 3.14 26.81
C GLY A 266 -9.00 3.97 25.63
N GLY A 267 -8.73 5.28 25.71
CA GLY A 267 -9.38 6.30 24.90
C GLY A 267 -9.45 5.90 23.43
N ALA A 268 -10.65 5.99 22.88
CA ALA A 268 -10.82 5.89 21.45
C ALA A 268 -9.85 6.88 20.78
N MET A 269 -9.21 6.43 19.69
CA MET A 269 -8.52 7.30 18.74
C MET A 269 -9.36 8.56 18.56
N ALA A 270 -8.84 9.72 18.95
CA ALA A 270 -9.63 10.95 18.94
C ALA A 270 -9.90 11.35 17.48
N GLU A 271 -8.83 11.43 16.71
CA GLU A 271 -8.82 11.84 15.31
C GLU A 271 -8.24 10.73 14.42
N ALA A 272 -8.91 10.44 13.31
CA ALA A 272 -8.40 9.50 12.32
C ALA A 272 -7.27 10.09 11.46
N VAL A 273 -7.16 11.42 11.42
CA VAL A 273 -6.16 12.15 10.63
C VAL A 273 -5.49 13.19 11.52
N THR A 274 -4.16 13.11 11.62
CA THR A 274 -3.32 14.12 12.26
C THR A 274 -2.46 14.80 11.19
N SER A 275 -2.38 16.12 11.22
CA SER A 275 -1.54 16.88 10.29
C SER A 275 -0.99 18.11 10.98
N VAL A 276 0.29 18.40 10.75
CA VAL A 276 0.90 19.72 11.05
C VAL A 276 1.26 20.47 9.76
N CYS A 277 0.80 19.97 8.61
CA CYS A 277 1.18 20.50 7.32
C CYS A 277 0.60 21.91 7.11
N THR A 278 1.40 22.82 6.59
CA THR A 278 0.99 24.21 6.31
C THR A 278 1.13 24.59 4.83
N SER A 279 1.78 23.76 4.01
CA SER A 279 2.11 24.06 2.61
C SER A 279 1.24 23.34 1.56
N GLY A 280 0.32 22.49 1.99
CA GLY A 280 -0.48 21.65 1.10
C GLY A 280 -1.79 21.21 1.72
N TYR A 281 -2.52 20.39 0.97
CA TYR A 281 -3.90 20.03 1.32
C TYR A 281 -4.12 18.52 1.36
N LEU A 282 -4.86 18.08 2.38
CA LEU A 282 -5.55 16.80 2.38
C LEU A 282 -6.99 17.04 1.92
N TYR A 283 -7.42 16.38 0.85
CA TYR A 283 -8.80 16.44 0.36
C TYR A 283 -9.52 15.13 0.62
N PHE A 284 -10.63 15.17 1.35
CA PHE A 284 -11.49 14.01 1.58
C PHE A 284 -12.81 14.18 0.83
N ASP A 285 -13.16 13.21 -0.01
CA ASP A 285 -14.48 13.18 -0.63
C ASP A 285 -15.60 12.85 0.39
N ASN A 286 -16.85 13.11 0.01
CA ASN A 286 -18.02 12.88 0.86
C ASN A 286 -18.34 11.40 1.13
N ARG A 287 -17.62 10.46 0.51
CA ARG A 287 -17.75 9.02 0.73
C ARG A 287 -16.68 8.50 1.69
N CYS A 288 -15.73 9.33 2.09
CA CYS A 288 -14.79 8.98 3.14
C CYS A 288 -15.54 8.78 4.46
N THR A 289 -15.25 7.68 5.15
CA THR A 289 -15.87 7.32 6.42
C THR A 289 -14.81 7.09 7.48
N SER A 290 -15.13 7.40 8.74
CA SER A 290 -14.32 7.00 9.88
C SER A 290 -15.16 6.20 10.86
N TYR A 291 -14.56 5.15 11.41
CA TYR A 291 -15.15 4.27 12.41
C TYR A 291 -14.34 4.37 13.70
N ARG A 292 -15.03 4.75 14.79
CA ARG A 292 -14.47 4.89 16.16
C ARG A 292 -13.36 5.96 16.28
N ALA A 293 -13.47 7.01 15.48
CA ALA A 293 -12.78 8.30 15.61
C ALA A 293 -13.58 9.36 14.85
N VAL A 294 -13.35 10.64 15.16
CA VAL A 294 -13.72 11.71 14.21
C VAL A 294 -12.68 11.76 13.10
N ILE A 295 -12.99 12.23 11.90
CA ILE A 295 -11.95 12.34 10.85
C ILE A 295 -10.89 13.36 11.31
N PHE A 296 -11.31 14.52 11.83
CA PHE A 296 -10.50 15.58 12.43
C PHE A 296 -11.37 16.39 13.42
N ALA A 297 -10.83 16.92 14.52
CA ALA A 297 -11.59 17.62 15.56
C ALA A 297 -11.80 19.11 15.25
N GLU A 298 -10.86 19.75 14.55
CA GLU A 298 -10.98 21.12 14.04
C GLU A 298 -10.57 21.18 12.57
N LEU A 299 -11.20 22.06 11.79
CA LEU A 299 -10.78 22.34 10.42
C LEU A 299 -9.45 23.10 10.49
N ASP A 300 -8.33 22.37 10.44
CA ASP A 300 -7.06 22.95 10.07
C ASP A 300 -7.18 23.48 8.62
N SER A 301 -6.61 24.65 8.36
CA SER A 301 -6.51 25.29 7.06
C SER A 301 -5.94 24.37 5.95
N SER A 302 -5.18 23.35 6.33
CA SER A 302 -4.60 22.34 5.43
C SER A 302 -5.52 21.15 5.12
N ILE A 303 -6.70 21.05 5.75
CA ILE A 303 -7.63 19.94 5.57
C ILE A 303 -8.92 20.45 4.90
N MET A 304 -9.17 19.98 3.68
CA MET A 304 -10.41 20.24 2.95
C MET A 304 -11.29 19.00 2.96
N ASN A 305 -12.50 19.10 3.50
CA ASN A 305 -13.49 18.04 3.46
C ASN A 305 -14.68 18.47 2.60
N ALA A 306 -15.05 17.63 1.63
CA ALA A 306 -16.22 17.84 0.79
C ALA A 306 -17.54 17.39 1.46
N ALA A 307 -17.47 16.77 2.64
CA ALA A 307 -18.67 16.39 3.39
C ALA A 307 -19.39 17.63 3.96
N PRO A 308 -20.73 17.62 4.03
CA PRO A 308 -21.46 18.58 4.85
C PRO A 308 -21.00 18.43 6.31
N ALA A 309 -20.76 19.56 6.99
CA ALA A 309 -20.38 19.56 8.40
C ALA A 309 -21.46 18.86 9.24
N GLY A 310 -21.14 17.68 9.79
CA GLY A 310 -22.00 16.88 10.68
C GLY A 310 -22.31 15.49 10.09
N ALA A 311 -22.11 14.35 10.75
CA ALA A 311 -21.93 14.08 12.17
C ALA A 311 -20.97 12.89 12.35
N ALA A 312 -19.91 13.07 13.14
CA ALA A 312 -19.22 11.93 13.73
C ALA A 312 -19.97 11.54 15.00
N THR A 313 -20.67 10.40 15.00
CA THR A 313 -21.25 9.84 16.23
C THR A 313 -20.12 9.13 16.98
N ALA A 314 -19.46 9.84 17.88
CA ALA A 314 -18.65 9.22 18.92
C ALA A 314 -19.60 8.52 19.91
N GLY A 315 -20.06 7.32 19.54
CA GLY A 315 -20.98 6.52 20.35
C GLY A 315 -21.47 5.35 19.53
N GLY A 316 -21.21 4.13 20.01
CA GLY A 316 -21.60 2.89 19.35
C GLY A 316 -23.07 2.88 18.97
N GLY A 317 -23.33 2.72 17.68
CA GLY A 317 -24.66 2.58 17.09
C GLY A 317 -24.54 2.76 15.58
N GLU A 318 -24.60 1.66 14.83
CA GLU A 318 -24.74 1.73 13.37
C GLU A 318 -25.98 2.55 13.02
N ALA A 319 -25.77 3.73 12.45
CA ALA A 319 -26.81 4.44 11.72
C ALA A 319 -26.62 4.11 10.23
N VAL A 320 -27.40 3.13 9.75
CA VAL A 320 -27.62 2.93 8.32
C VAL A 320 -28.46 4.11 7.84
N ALA A 321 -27.85 5.04 7.10
CA ALA A 321 -28.60 6.08 6.40
C ALA A 321 -29.28 5.43 5.18
N GLY A 322 -30.60 5.28 5.28
CA GLY A 322 -31.46 4.78 4.22
C GLY A 322 -31.81 5.84 3.17
N ALA A 323 -32.09 5.30 1.97
CA ALA A 323 -32.70 5.87 0.76
C ALA A 323 -31.90 6.94 0.00
#